data_AF-A0A1I4H590-F1
#
_entry.id   AF-A0A1I4H590-F1
#
_cell.length_a   1.000
_cell.length_b   1.000
_cell.length_c   1.000
_cell.angle_alpha   90.00
_cell.angle_beta   90.00
_cell.angle_gamma   90.00
#
_symmetry.space_group_name_H-M   'P 1'
#
loop_
_entity.id
_entity.type
_entity.pdbx_description
1 polymer ?
#
loop_
_entity_poly.entity_id
_entity_poly.type
_entity_poly.pdbx_seq_one_letter_code
_entity_poly.pdbx_strand_id
1 'polypeptide(L)'
;MNKHTLITVIVTLGLLIFCVQANSQSMNEEQDVQDAIASSDHVALVKYYEDQAKEMEAKVQEHKKLLAKYKNSSRYGKPAELLKVHCRRLINNYEQAVAESMSMADIHRQMVQESNN
;
A
#
# COMPACT_ATOMS: atom_id res chain seq x y z
N MET A 1 51.97 -10.08 14.16
CA MET A 1 52.18 -8.63 13.87
C MET A 1 52.80 -8.60 12.46
N ASN A 2 52.43 -7.73 11.52
CA ASN A 2 52.35 -6.27 11.68
C ASN A 2 51.17 -5.74 10.86
N LYS A 3 50.18 -5.15 11.55
CA LYS A 3 48.98 -4.50 10.97
C LYS A 3 49.30 -3.15 10.29
N HIS A 4 50.58 -2.91 10.00
CA HIS A 4 51.12 -1.64 9.51
C HIS A 4 51.50 -1.68 8.03
N THR A 5 51.66 -2.86 7.43
CA THR A 5 51.95 -2.96 5.98
C THR A 5 50.73 -2.66 5.11
N LEU A 6 49.52 -2.70 5.71
CA LEU A 6 48.25 -2.41 5.05
C LEU A 6 47.91 -0.91 5.01
N ILE A 7 48.67 -0.06 5.72
CA ILE A 7 48.37 1.39 5.85
C ILE A 7 49.31 2.26 4.99
N THR A 8 50.44 1.74 4.50
CA THR A 8 51.51 2.56 3.89
C THR A 8 51.49 2.65 2.36
N VAL A 9 50.43 2.19 1.66
CA VAL A 9 50.31 2.34 0.19
C VAL A 9 49.33 3.46 -0.20
N ILE A 10 48.74 4.15 0.78
CA ILE A 10 47.76 5.23 0.58
C ILE A 10 48.38 6.55 0.10
N VAL A 11 49.70 6.69 0.03
CA VAL A 11 50.29 8.01 -0.22
C VAL A 11 51.32 7.94 -1.34
N THR A 12 51.06 8.75 -2.36
CA THR A 12 51.89 9.09 -3.52
C THR A 12 51.74 8.20 -4.76
N LEU A 13 50.81 8.57 -5.65
CA LEU A 13 51.22 9.18 -6.92
C LEU A 13 50.01 9.86 -7.57
N GLY A 14 50.08 11.18 -7.66
CA GLY A 14 49.00 12.03 -8.12
C GLY A 14 49.03 12.36 -9.62
N LEU A 15 48.09 13.26 -9.95
CA LEU A 15 47.85 13.96 -11.22
C LEU A 15 47.16 13.10 -12.30
N LEU A 16 46.00 13.47 -12.84
CA LEU A 16 45.65 14.80 -13.37
C LEU A 16 44.18 15.17 -13.14
N ILE A 17 43.97 16.47 -12.89
CA ILE A 17 42.70 17.18 -12.90
C ILE A 17 42.19 17.28 -14.34
N PHE A 18 40.93 16.94 -14.58
CA PHE A 18 40.13 17.68 -15.54
C PHE A 18 38.72 17.87 -14.95
N CYS A 19 38.46 19.07 -14.45
CA CYS A 19 37.10 19.52 -14.18
C CYS A 19 36.40 19.67 -15.52
N VAL A 20 35.50 18.75 -15.84
CA VAL A 20 34.41 19.02 -16.77
C VAL A 20 33.15 19.11 -15.93
N GLN A 21 32.76 20.34 -15.59
CA GLN A 21 31.34 20.65 -15.50
C GLN A 21 30.85 20.84 -16.93
N ALA A 22 30.57 19.72 -17.59
CA ALA A 22 29.55 19.72 -18.61
C ALA A 22 28.24 19.60 -17.83
N ASN A 23 27.58 20.75 -17.68
CA ASN A 23 26.14 20.79 -17.55
C ASN A 23 25.54 20.10 -18.78
N SER A 24 25.49 18.77 -18.77
CA SER A 24 24.62 18.00 -19.65
C SER A 24 23.33 17.80 -18.89
N GLN A 25 22.33 18.61 -19.20
CA GLN A 25 20.94 18.23 -19.00
C GLN A 25 20.66 16.99 -19.87
N SER A 26 21.14 15.82 -19.46
CA SER A 26 20.44 14.58 -19.74
C SER A 26 19.58 14.34 -18.50
N MET A 27 18.37 14.92 -18.50
CA MET A 27 17.28 14.31 -17.75
C MET A 27 17.32 12.82 -18.09
N ASN A 28 17.45 12.02 -17.05
CA ASN A 28 17.88 10.65 -17.13
C ASN A 28 16.69 9.83 -17.66
N GLU A 29 16.60 9.62 -18.97
CA GLU A 29 15.47 8.89 -19.60
C GLU A 29 15.19 7.54 -18.89
N GLU A 30 16.23 6.89 -18.37
CA GLU A 30 16.09 5.65 -17.58
C GLU A 30 15.39 5.87 -16.23
N GLN A 31 15.59 7.01 -15.57
CA GLN A 31 14.91 7.38 -14.33
C GLN A 31 13.44 7.72 -14.60
N ASP A 32 13.17 8.50 -15.65
CA ASP A 32 11.79 8.84 -16.05
C ASP A 32 10.97 7.57 -16.38
N VAL A 33 11.59 6.55 -17.00
CA VAL A 33 10.95 5.25 -17.26
C VAL A 33 10.71 4.46 -15.97
N GLN A 34 11.66 4.46 -15.02
CA GLN A 34 11.50 3.77 -13.74
C GLN A 34 10.37 4.40 -12.90
N ASP A 35 10.32 5.73 -12.85
CA ASP A 35 9.29 6.47 -12.12
C ASP A 35 7.90 6.25 -12.74
N ALA A 36 7.81 6.19 -14.08
CA ALA A 36 6.56 5.87 -14.78
C ALA A 36 6.08 4.43 -14.49
N ILE A 37 6.99 3.45 -14.41
CA ILE A 37 6.65 2.06 -14.06
C ILE A 37 6.16 1.99 -12.61
N ALA A 38 6.87 2.61 -11.66
CA ALA A 38 6.47 2.65 -10.25
C ALA A 38 5.09 3.33 -10.06
N SER A 39 4.86 4.45 -10.75
CA SER A 39 3.57 5.14 -10.79
C SER A 39 2.45 4.21 -11.28
N SER A 40 2.69 3.46 -12.36
CA SER A 40 1.74 2.46 -12.89
C SER A 40 1.42 1.34 -11.89
N ASP A 41 2.42 0.83 -11.16
CA ASP A 41 2.22 -0.20 -10.13
C ASP A 41 1.34 0.31 -8.99
N HIS A 42 1.58 1.55 -8.55
CA HIS A 42 0.75 2.17 -7.52
C HIS A 42 -0.68 2.45 -8.01
N VAL A 43 -0.88 2.84 -9.27
CA VAL A 43 -2.24 2.96 -9.86
C VAL A 43 -2.99 1.63 -9.81
N ALA A 44 -2.33 0.52 -10.12
CA ALA A 44 -2.94 -0.81 -10.03
C ALA A 44 -3.34 -1.16 -8.58
N LEU A 45 -2.50 -0.81 -7.60
CA LEU A 45 -2.78 -1.02 -6.18
C LEU A 45 -3.94 -0.16 -5.67
N VAL A 46 -4.08 1.09 -6.13
CA VAL A 46 -5.26 1.93 -5.81
C VAL A 46 -6.54 1.19 -6.21
N LYS A 47 -6.61 0.73 -7.46
CA LYS A 47 -7.79 -0.01 -7.96
C LYS A 47 -8.03 -1.30 -7.16
N TYR A 48 -6.97 -2.06 -6.86
CA TYR A 48 -7.07 -3.29 -6.10
C TYR A 48 -7.71 -3.07 -4.72
N TYR A 49 -7.24 -2.07 -3.98
CA TYR A 49 -7.78 -1.77 -2.65
C TYR A 49 -9.18 -1.15 -2.69
N GLU A 50 -9.50 -0.34 -3.70
CA GLU A 50 -10.88 0.14 -3.92
C GLU A 50 -11.85 -1.02 -4.19
N ASP A 51 -11.43 -2.00 -5.00
CA ASP A 51 -12.28 -3.14 -5.33
C ASP A 51 -12.44 -4.08 -4.12
N GLN A 52 -11.39 -4.25 -3.30
CA GLN A 52 -11.53 -4.94 -2.00
C GLN A 52 -12.50 -4.21 -1.06
N ALA A 53 -12.44 -2.88 -0.98
CA ALA A 53 -13.37 -2.09 -0.16
C ALA A 53 -14.82 -2.32 -0.61
N LYS A 54 -15.10 -2.31 -1.92
CA LYS A 54 -16.43 -2.60 -2.47
C LYS A 54 -16.90 -4.02 -2.12
N GLU A 55 -16.02 -5.01 -2.17
CA GLU A 55 -16.36 -6.39 -1.79
C GLU A 55 -16.73 -6.47 -0.31
N MET A 56 -15.95 -5.83 0.58
CA MET A 56 -16.25 -5.83 2.01
C MET A 56 -17.54 -5.05 2.33
N GLU A 57 -17.80 -3.95 1.63
CA GLU A 57 -19.06 -3.22 1.75
C GLU A 57 -20.26 -4.09 1.35
N ALA A 58 -20.16 -4.90 0.30
CA ALA A 58 -21.20 -5.85 -0.07
C ALA A 58 -21.48 -6.86 1.07
N LYS A 59 -20.43 -7.35 1.74
CA LYS A 59 -20.56 -8.25 2.90
C LYS A 59 -21.18 -7.55 4.12
N VAL A 60 -20.88 -6.26 4.34
CA VAL A 60 -21.57 -5.44 5.35
C VAL A 60 -23.07 -5.42 5.08
N GLN A 61 -23.48 -5.16 3.84
CA GLN A 61 -24.91 -5.10 3.48
C GLN A 61 -25.59 -6.46 3.61
N GLU A 62 -24.91 -7.55 3.22
CA GLU A 62 -25.40 -8.91 3.41
C GLU A 62 -25.68 -9.21 4.89
N HIS A 63 -24.71 -8.94 5.78
CA HIS A 63 -24.88 -9.22 7.21
C HIS A 63 -25.87 -8.27 7.89
N LYS A 64 -26.03 -7.02 7.41
CA LYS A 64 -27.12 -6.12 7.85
C LYS A 64 -28.50 -6.72 7.53
N LYS A 65 -28.69 -7.29 6.33
CA LYS A 65 -29.93 -7.99 5.94
C LYS A 65 -30.19 -9.24 6.80
N LEU A 66 -29.16 -10.05 7.04
CA LEU A 66 -29.25 -11.23 7.92
C LEU A 66 -29.60 -10.84 9.36
N LEU A 67 -28.95 -9.82 9.90
CA LEU A 67 -29.24 -9.31 11.24
C LEU A 67 -30.70 -8.84 11.36
N ALA A 68 -31.24 -8.15 10.36
CA ALA A 68 -32.64 -7.75 10.32
C ALA A 68 -33.57 -8.97 10.30
N LYS A 69 -33.26 -10.00 9.51
CA LYS A 69 -34.01 -11.26 9.48
C LYS A 69 -34.05 -11.96 10.83
N TYR A 70 -32.92 -12.01 11.55
CA TYR A 70 -32.85 -12.64 12.87
C TYR A 70 -33.54 -11.83 13.97
N LYS A 71 -33.62 -10.49 13.84
CA LYS A 71 -34.39 -9.64 14.75
C LYS A 71 -35.90 -9.80 14.58
N ASN A 72 -36.37 -10.00 13.34
CA ASN A 72 -37.80 -9.94 13.00
C ASN A 72 -38.48 -11.32 12.93
N SER A 73 -37.78 -12.41 13.24
CA SER A 73 -38.29 -13.77 13.06
C SER A 73 -38.41 -14.52 14.38
N SER A 74 -39.63 -14.91 14.74
CA SER A 74 -39.92 -15.79 15.88
C SER A 74 -39.44 -17.24 15.64
N ARG A 75 -39.09 -17.61 14.40
CA ARG A 75 -38.71 -18.98 14.00
C ARG A 75 -37.39 -19.46 14.60
N TYR A 76 -36.50 -18.55 14.98
CA TYR A 76 -35.12 -18.91 15.35
C TYR A 76 -34.91 -19.21 16.85
N GLY A 77 -35.90 -18.94 17.71
CA GLY A 77 -35.82 -19.26 19.14
C GLY A 77 -34.53 -18.77 19.83
N LYS A 78 -34.01 -19.54 20.80
CA LYS A 78 -32.76 -19.23 21.52
C LYS A 78 -31.52 -19.05 20.61
N PRO A 79 -31.32 -19.82 19.52
CA PRO A 79 -30.22 -19.59 18.56
C PRO A 79 -30.18 -18.19 17.93
N ALA A 80 -31.30 -17.45 17.92
CA ALA A 80 -31.36 -16.12 17.33
C ALA A 80 -30.36 -15.13 17.97
N GLU A 81 -30.12 -15.20 19.28
CA GLU A 81 -29.17 -14.29 19.94
C GLU A 81 -27.73 -14.49 19.48
N LEU A 82 -27.29 -15.74 19.39
CA LEU A 82 -25.94 -16.07 18.91
C LEU A 82 -25.74 -15.62 17.46
N LEU A 83 -26.74 -15.83 16.59
CA LEU A 83 -26.70 -15.37 15.20
C LEU A 83 -26.67 -13.85 15.10
N LYS A 84 -27.43 -13.13 15.95
CA LYS A 84 -27.38 -11.66 16.01
C LYS A 84 -26.00 -11.15 16.45
N VAL A 85 -25.39 -11.77 17.46
CA VAL A 85 -24.03 -11.42 17.91
C VAL A 85 -23.02 -11.68 16.78
N HIS A 86 -23.12 -12.84 16.13
CA HIS A 86 -22.25 -13.19 15.01
C HIS A 86 -22.33 -12.19 13.86
N CYS A 87 -23.55 -11.82 13.42
CA CYS A 87 -23.73 -10.82 12.37
C CYS A 87 -23.18 -9.44 12.77
N ARG A 88 -23.38 -8.99 14.01
CA ARG A 88 -22.81 -7.71 14.47
C ARG A 88 -21.29 -7.72 14.39
N ARG A 89 -20.64 -8.81 14.80
CA ARG A 89 -19.19 -8.95 14.71
C ARG A 89 -18.71 -8.90 13.26
N LEU A 90 -19.38 -9.61 12.35
CA LEU A 90 -19.01 -9.60 10.94
C LEU A 90 -19.22 -8.23 10.29
N ILE A 91 -20.30 -7.52 10.63
CA ILE A 91 -20.53 -6.14 10.18
C ILE A 91 -19.35 -5.26 10.61
N ASN A 92 -18.99 -5.26 11.88
CA ASN A 92 -17.90 -4.43 12.39
C ASN A 92 -16.55 -4.78 11.73
N ASN A 93 -16.25 -6.07 11.60
CA ASN A 93 -15.00 -6.52 10.98
C ASN A 93 -14.90 -6.09 9.51
N TYR A 94 -16.00 -6.18 8.75
CA TYR A 94 -16.00 -5.76 7.36
C TYR A 94 -16.01 -4.22 7.22
N GLU A 95 -16.68 -3.49 8.10
CA GLU A 95 -16.58 -2.01 8.14
C GLU A 95 -15.15 -1.55 8.43
N GLN A 96 -14.43 -2.24 9.33
CA GLN A 96 -13.01 -2.00 9.54
C GLN A 96 -12.18 -2.32 8.29
N ALA A 97 -12.43 -3.46 7.64
CA ALA A 97 -11.72 -3.83 6.41
C ALA A 97 -11.98 -2.85 5.25
N VAL A 98 -13.17 -2.26 5.15
CA VAL A 98 -13.45 -1.16 4.22
C VAL A 98 -12.54 0.03 4.51
N ALA A 99 -12.47 0.46 5.77
CA ALA A 99 -11.64 1.61 6.16
C ALA A 99 -10.15 1.37 5.90
N GLU A 100 -9.64 0.19 6.26
CA GLU A 100 -8.24 -0.21 6.02
C GLU A 100 -7.92 -0.28 4.52
N SER A 101 -8.81 -0.87 3.72
CA SER A 101 -8.63 -0.92 2.26
C SER A 101 -8.61 0.48 1.64
N MET A 102 -9.54 1.36 2.04
CA MET A 102 -9.54 2.74 1.56
C MET A 102 -8.29 3.52 1.99
N SER A 103 -7.79 3.31 3.21
CA SER A 103 -6.54 3.90 3.67
C SER A 103 -5.34 3.44 2.84
N MET A 104 -5.29 2.17 2.44
CA MET A 104 -4.23 1.66 1.56
C MET A 104 -4.33 2.23 0.15
N ALA A 105 -5.54 2.41 -0.38
CA ALA A 105 -5.75 3.10 -1.64
C ALA A 105 -5.23 4.56 -1.57
N ASP A 106 -5.48 5.27 -0.47
CA ASP A 106 -4.99 6.63 -0.27
C ASP A 106 -3.46 6.72 -0.22
N ILE A 107 -2.79 5.78 0.48
CA ILE A 107 -1.32 5.70 0.51
C ILE A 107 -0.77 5.54 -0.91
N HIS A 108 -1.35 4.66 -1.72
CA HIS A 108 -0.89 4.46 -3.09
C HIS A 108 -1.19 5.65 -4.01
N ARG A 109 -2.28 6.40 -3.78
CA ARG A 109 -2.52 7.66 -4.49
C ARG A 109 -1.45 8.71 -4.20
N GLN A 110 -0.98 8.78 -2.95
CA GLN A 110 0.12 9.68 -2.57
C GLN A 110 1.42 9.29 -3.28
N MET A 111 1.74 8.00 -3.33
CA MET A 111 2.93 7.51 -4.04
C MET A 111 2.89 7.83 -5.56
N VAL A 112 1.72 7.71 -6.20
CA VAL A 112 1.55 8.15 -7.61
C VAL A 112 1.83 9.64 -7.77
N GLN A 113 1.41 10.48 -6.81
CA GLN A 113 1.67 11.92 -6.86
C GLN A 113 3.16 12.24 -6.69
N GLU A 114 3.85 11.51 -5.81
CA GLU A 114 5.28 11.65 -5.57
C GLU A 114 6.13 11.20 -6.77
N SER A 115 5.76 10.10 -7.46
CA SER A 115 6.47 9.63 -8.65
C SER A 115 6.25 10.50 -9.90
N ASN A 116 5.24 11.37 -9.89
CA ASN A 116 4.90 12.25 -11.03
C ASN A 116 5.41 13.69 -10.84
N ASN A 117 6.19 13.98 -9.80
CA ASN A 117 6.56 15.33 -9.36
C ASN A 117 8.08 15.50 -9.25
#